data_AF-A0A8I2D7V7-F1
#
_entry.id   AF-A0A8I2D7V7-F1
#
_cell.length_a   1.000
_cell.length_b   1.000
_cell.length_c   1.000
_cell.angle_alpha   90.00
_cell.angle_beta   90.00
_cell.angle_gamma   90.00
#
_symmetry.space_group_name_H-M   'P 1'
#
loop_
_entity.id
_entity.type
_entity.pdbx_description
1 polymer ?
#
loop_
_entity_poly.entity_id
_entity_poly.type
_entity_poly.pdbx_seq_one_letter_code
_entity_poly.pdbx_strand_id
1 'polypeptide(L)'
;MRKLFLIFILFFSLQNLYSQILNDSCYKATFICGEPFSYPAATEHTSWESGPDYDCLFYFPGLANNRWFYFKALTSGWVNLHFTVPSAPLGGYVEMPIIIWGGFPSTEGVCVEGLTENKVAFCDSSADTPYTAIFEVTEGQYYYMFICNSMWVSPPIPYIMYIKQVYESPSGGPFAELDCSPLYNQDCIFNFIYPDTSECNPSTNTFSISGYIGYAYPPDEGELIIKDLPSNLTDTIKPPFEGLNTFLIEDIPCDGQKHYLSAWFTAGNCS
;
A
#
# COMPACT_ATOMS: atom_id res chain seq x y z
N MET A 1 53.22 -11.89 -14.36
CA MET A 1 51.82 -12.35 -14.28
C MET A 1 51.32 -12.11 -12.86
N ARG A 2 50.77 -10.92 -12.58
CA ARG A 2 50.24 -10.55 -11.28
C ARG A 2 48.72 -10.62 -11.40
N LYS A 3 48.13 -11.70 -10.87
CA LYS A 3 46.69 -11.95 -10.93
C LYS A 3 45.98 -10.84 -10.15
N LEU A 4 45.24 -10.00 -10.86
CA LEU A 4 44.33 -9.03 -10.27
C LEU A 4 43.11 -9.81 -9.78
N PHE A 5 42.91 -9.87 -8.45
CA PHE A 5 41.68 -10.39 -7.87
C PHE A 5 40.62 -9.29 -7.98
N LEU A 6 39.73 -9.39 -8.97
CA LEU A 6 38.48 -8.64 -9.02
C LEU A 6 37.55 -9.27 -7.99
N ILE A 7 37.42 -8.63 -6.82
CA ILE A 7 36.40 -8.96 -5.85
C ILE A 7 35.12 -8.24 -6.31
N PHE A 8 34.22 -9.00 -6.93
CA PHE A 8 32.85 -8.56 -7.20
C PHE A 8 32.11 -8.60 -5.85
N ILE A 9 32.00 -7.46 -5.17
CA ILE A 9 31.17 -7.35 -3.96
C ILE A 9 29.74 -7.11 -4.44
N LEU A 10 28.96 -8.17 -4.58
CA LEU A 10 27.50 -8.06 -4.67
C LEU A 10 26.99 -7.61 -3.29
N PHE A 11 26.72 -6.31 -3.16
CA PHE A 11 25.90 -5.80 -2.07
C PHE A 11 24.44 -6.08 -2.41
N PHE A 12 23.89 -7.18 -1.91
CA PHE A 12 22.44 -7.29 -1.77
C PHE A 12 22.04 -6.35 -0.64
N SER A 13 21.56 -5.15 -0.97
CA SER A 13 20.90 -4.29 0.01
C SER A 13 19.56 -4.95 0.37
N LEU A 14 19.48 -5.53 1.57
CA LEU A 14 18.18 -5.84 2.17
C LEU A 14 17.50 -4.50 2.46
N GLN A 15 16.61 -4.07 1.57
CA GLN A 15 15.85 -2.85 1.75
C GLN A 15 14.81 -3.06 2.84
N ASN A 16 14.92 -2.31 3.94
CA ASN A 16 13.88 -2.28 4.96
C ASN A 16 12.84 -1.25 4.53
N LEU A 17 11.62 -1.72 4.26
CA LEU A 17 10.45 -0.86 4.11
C LEU A 17 10.00 -0.40 5.49
N TYR A 18 10.07 0.90 5.74
CA TYR A 18 9.36 1.49 6.87
C TYR A 18 8.07 2.12 6.34
N SER A 19 6.96 1.38 6.50
CA SER A 19 5.63 1.97 6.36
C SER A 19 5.35 2.84 7.57
N GLN A 20 4.89 4.07 7.38
CA GLN A 20 4.35 4.85 8.51
C GLN A 20 3.00 4.30 8.98
N ILE A 21 2.34 3.51 8.13
CA ILE A 21 1.07 2.86 8.42
C ILE A 21 1.34 1.43 8.88
N LEU A 22 1.03 1.14 10.14
CA LEU A 22 1.22 -0.19 10.71
C LEU A 22 0.10 -1.15 10.29
N ASN A 23 -1.16 -0.71 10.40
CA ASN A 23 -2.41 -1.43 10.09
C ASN A 23 -2.37 -2.96 10.14
N ASP A 24 -1.72 -3.47 11.19
CA ASP A 24 -1.35 -4.87 11.43
C ASP A 24 -2.44 -5.65 12.19
N SER A 25 -3.46 -4.96 12.66
CA SER A 25 -4.51 -5.45 13.55
C SER A 25 -5.83 -4.76 13.24
N CYS A 26 -6.94 -5.40 13.60
CA CYS A 26 -8.27 -4.79 13.47
C CYS A 26 -8.35 -3.45 14.23
N TYR A 27 -7.73 -3.38 15.42
CA TYR A 27 -7.69 -2.16 16.24
C TYR A 27 -6.87 -1.01 15.63
N LYS A 28 -5.96 -1.31 14.70
CA LYS A 28 -5.14 -0.33 13.98
C LYS A 28 -5.54 -0.23 12.50
N ALA A 29 -6.72 -0.72 12.12
CA ALA A 29 -7.18 -0.68 10.74
C ALA A 29 -7.13 0.77 10.19
N THR A 30 -6.66 0.92 8.95
CA THR A 30 -6.60 2.23 8.29
C THR A 30 -7.95 2.58 7.68
N PHE A 31 -8.43 3.80 7.91
CA PHE A 31 -9.64 4.29 7.24
C PHE A 31 -9.35 4.61 5.77
N ILE A 32 -10.21 4.12 4.87
CA ILE A 32 -10.19 4.45 3.43
C ILE A 32 -11.58 4.91 3.00
N CYS A 33 -11.68 5.74 1.96
CA CYS A 33 -12.97 6.27 1.48
C CYS A 33 -13.14 6.23 -0.05
N GLY A 34 -12.45 5.31 -0.72
CA GLY A 34 -12.59 5.07 -2.16
C GLY A 34 -11.59 5.82 -3.05
N GLU A 35 -10.99 6.89 -2.54
CA GLU A 35 -9.82 7.51 -3.16
C GLU A 35 -8.65 6.52 -3.32
N PRO A 36 -7.78 6.73 -4.31
CA PRO A 36 -6.49 6.08 -4.43
C PRO A 36 -5.73 5.94 -3.11
N PHE A 37 -5.36 4.72 -2.77
CA PHE A 37 -4.55 4.43 -1.59
C PHE A 37 -3.50 3.37 -1.89
N SER A 38 -2.24 3.68 -1.59
CA SER A 38 -1.13 2.74 -1.75
C SER A 38 -0.52 2.33 -0.40
N TYR A 39 -0.13 1.07 -0.26
CA TYR A 39 0.57 0.58 0.92
C TYR A 39 1.58 -0.51 0.54
N PRO A 40 2.67 -0.66 1.31
CA PRO A 40 3.57 -1.77 1.13
C PRO A 40 2.93 -3.05 1.69
N ALA A 41 3.03 -4.15 0.94
CA ALA A 41 2.79 -5.47 1.49
C ALA A 41 3.65 -5.66 2.75
N ALA A 42 3.11 -6.32 3.78
CA ALA A 42 3.97 -6.64 4.91
C ALA A 42 5.12 -7.55 4.45
N THR A 43 6.25 -7.41 5.12
CA THR A 43 7.44 -8.27 4.97
C THR A 43 7.78 -8.98 6.28
N GLU A 44 7.04 -8.68 7.35
CA GLU A 44 7.19 -9.27 8.67
C GLU A 44 6.10 -10.30 8.86
N HIS A 45 6.47 -11.52 9.26
CA HIS A 45 5.51 -12.61 9.53
C HIS A 45 4.52 -12.19 10.63
N THR A 46 3.36 -11.67 10.22
CA THR A 46 2.27 -11.31 11.12
C THR A 46 1.36 -12.52 11.32
N SER A 47 1.17 -12.93 12.57
CA SER A 47 0.13 -13.91 12.90
C SER A 47 -1.25 -13.26 12.77
N TRP A 48 -2.21 -14.01 12.25
CA TRP A 48 -3.60 -13.58 12.25
C TRP A 48 -4.12 -13.47 13.68
N GLU A 49 -4.96 -12.46 13.93
CA GLU A 49 -5.53 -12.23 15.25
C GLU A 49 -6.53 -13.34 15.58
N SER A 50 -6.57 -13.80 16.83
CA SER A 50 -7.60 -14.72 17.31
C SER A 50 -8.93 -14.00 17.51
N GLY A 51 -10.05 -14.65 17.19
CA GLY A 51 -11.39 -14.11 17.42
C GLY A 51 -12.20 -13.92 16.15
N PRO A 52 -11.68 -13.27 15.09
CA PRO A 52 -12.39 -13.12 13.84
C PRO A 52 -12.73 -14.47 13.20
N ASP A 53 -13.91 -14.52 12.60
CA ASP A 53 -14.31 -15.59 11.70
C ASP A 53 -13.79 -15.29 10.30
N TYR A 54 -12.69 -15.94 9.94
CA TYR A 54 -12.02 -15.77 8.66
C TYR A 54 -12.73 -16.47 7.49
N ASP A 55 -13.89 -17.10 7.73
CA ASP A 55 -14.75 -17.76 6.75
C ASP A 55 -13.95 -18.49 5.66
N CYS A 56 -13.97 -18.02 4.41
CA CYS A 56 -13.31 -18.66 3.27
C CYS A 56 -11.77 -18.69 3.35
N LEU A 57 -11.15 -17.92 4.26
CA LEU A 57 -9.70 -17.83 4.41
C LEU A 57 -9.09 -18.88 5.36
N PHE A 58 -9.89 -19.80 5.89
CA PHE A 58 -9.48 -20.83 6.86
C PHE A 58 -8.34 -21.76 6.45
N TYR A 59 -7.96 -21.80 5.16
CA TYR A 59 -6.84 -22.59 4.64
C TYR A 59 -5.48 -21.88 4.64
N PHE A 60 -5.43 -20.58 4.94
CA PHE A 60 -4.20 -19.78 4.94
C PHE A 60 -3.58 -19.41 6.30
N PRO A 61 -4.03 -19.88 7.49
CA PRO A 61 -3.45 -19.42 8.74
C PRO A 61 -1.98 -19.84 8.84
N GLY A 62 -1.08 -18.86 8.80
CA GLY A 62 0.37 -19.04 9.03
C GLY A 62 1.31 -18.69 7.87
N LEU A 63 0.80 -18.29 6.70
CA LEU A 63 1.63 -18.01 5.51
C LEU A 63 1.52 -16.58 4.97
N ALA A 64 1.06 -15.64 5.79
CA ALA A 64 0.45 -14.42 5.29
C ALA A 64 0.82 -13.17 6.08
N ASN A 65 1.09 -12.12 5.32
CA ASN A 65 1.36 -10.78 5.81
C ASN A 65 0.07 -9.97 5.71
N ASN A 66 -0.54 -9.61 6.85
CA ASN A 66 -1.88 -9.04 6.86
C ASN A 66 -1.88 -7.51 6.88
N ARG A 67 -2.95 -6.94 6.29
CA ARG A 67 -3.25 -5.51 6.35
C ARG A 67 -4.74 -5.33 6.61
N TRP A 68 -5.04 -4.45 7.56
CA TRP A 68 -6.40 -4.14 7.97
C TRP A 68 -6.81 -2.75 7.50
N PHE A 69 -8.02 -2.66 7.00
CA PHE A 69 -8.63 -1.42 6.55
C PHE A 69 -10.07 -1.37 7.03
N TYR A 70 -10.65 -0.19 7.08
CA TYR A 70 -12.08 -0.04 7.28
C TYR A 70 -12.60 1.17 6.51
N PHE A 71 -13.88 1.17 6.21
CA PHE A 71 -14.55 2.27 5.53
C PHE A 71 -15.99 2.35 6.01
N LYS A 72 -16.64 3.46 5.67
CA LYS A 72 -18.06 3.69 5.95
C LYS A 72 -18.78 4.00 4.65
N ALA A 73 -19.94 3.40 4.45
CA ALA A 73 -20.78 3.68 3.30
C ALA A 73 -21.52 5.01 3.51
N LEU A 74 -21.39 5.93 2.55
CA LEU A 74 -22.16 7.17 2.50
C LEU A 74 -23.57 6.91 1.94
N THR A 75 -23.70 6.01 0.98
CA THR A 75 -24.98 5.59 0.38
C THR A 75 -25.07 4.06 0.30
N SER A 76 -26.29 3.53 0.20
CA SER A 76 -26.50 2.10 -0.02
C SER A 76 -26.31 1.73 -1.49
N GLY A 77 -25.76 0.55 -1.77
CA GLY A 77 -25.53 0.10 -3.15
C GLY A 77 -24.33 -0.81 -3.29
N TRP A 78 -23.87 -1.00 -4.52
CA TRP A 78 -22.68 -1.79 -4.83
C TRP A 78 -21.40 -0.97 -4.66
N VAL A 79 -20.42 -1.54 -3.97
CA VAL A 79 -19.04 -1.05 -3.91
C VAL A 79 -18.16 -1.98 -4.74
N ASN A 80 -17.33 -1.40 -5.59
CA ASN A 80 -16.28 -2.12 -6.29
C ASN A 80 -14.93 -1.58 -5.87
N LEU A 81 -14.14 -2.38 -5.15
CA LEU A 81 -12.77 -2.04 -4.79
C LEU A 81 -11.82 -2.74 -5.75
N HIS A 82 -11.06 -1.95 -6.52
CA HIS A 82 -10.08 -2.45 -7.48
C HIS A 82 -8.69 -2.43 -6.87
N PHE A 83 -7.99 -3.57 -7.01
CA PHE A 83 -6.68 -3.84 -6.45
C PHE A 83 -5.67 -4.08 -7.56
N THR A 84 -4.53 -3.41 -7.49
CA THR A 84 -3.43 -3.57 -8.46
C THR A 84 -2.08 -3.59 -7.77
N VAL A 85 -1.09 -4.16 -8.45
CA VAL A 85 0.32 -4.11 -8.09
C VAL A 85 1.07 -3.51 -9.27
N PRO A 86 1.56 -2.26 -9.17
CA PRO A 86 2.22 -1.57 -10.29
C PRO A 86 3.45 -2.30 -10.83
N SER A 87 4.16 -2.99 -9.95
CA SER A 87 5.30 -3.84 -10.29
C SER A 87 5.26 -5.11 -9.45
N ALA A 88 4.61 -6.15 -9.98
CA ALA A 88 4.52 -7.41 -9.29
C ALA A 88 5.90 -8.09 -9.19
N PRO A 89 6.22 -8.71 -8.04
CA PRO A 89 7.42 -9.54 -7.92
C PRO A 89 7.47 -10.57 -9.04
N LEU A 90 8.64 -10.75 -9.64
CA LEU A 90 8.91 -11.79 -10.65
C LEU A 90 8.04 -11.71 -11.93
N GLY A 91 7.39 -10.57 -12.19
CA GLY A 91 6.59 -10.33 -13.40
C GLY A 91 5.26 -11.10 -13.45
N GLY A 92 4.80 -11.63 -12.32
CA GLY A 92 3.55 -12.40 -12.20
C GLY A 92 2.38 -11.59 -11.66
N TYR A 93 1.35 -12.28 -11.18
CA TYR A 93 0.30 -11.73 -10.33
C TYR A 93 0.65 -12.00 -8.86
N VAL A 94 0.01 -11.25 -7.96
CA VAL A 94 0.11 -11.47 -6.51
C VAL A 94 -1.20 -12.06 -6.02
N GLU A 95 -1.11 -13.22 -5.36
CA GLU A 95 -2.23 -13.78 -4.60
C GLU A 95 -2.50 -12.92 -3.38
N MET A 96 -3.76 -12.49 -3.27
CA MET A 96 -4.24 -11.58 -2.26
C MET A 96 -5.61 -12.04 -1.71
N PRO A 97 -5.66 -13.13 -0.91
CA PRO A 97 -6.90 -13.53 -0.26
C PRO A 97 -7.48 -12.38 0.59
N ILE A 98 -8.79 -12.18 0.51
CA ILE A 98 -9.48 -11.01 1.06
C ILE A 98 -10.78 -11.41 1.74
N ILE A 99 -11.09 -10.75 2.84
CA ILE A 99 -12.39 -10.86 3.53
C ILE A 99 -12.82 -9.48 4.02
N ILE A 100 -14.13 -9.23 3.95
CA ILE A 100 -14.76 -8.00 4.42
C ILE A 100 -15.91 -8.40 5.34
N TRP A 101 -15.87 -7.92 6.58
CA TRP A 101 -17.02 -7.95 7.49
C TRP A 101 -17.71 -6.60 7.49
N GLY A 102 -19.03 -6.58 7.70
CA GLY A 102 -19.76 -5.34 7.54
C GLY A 102 -21.12 -5.29 8.16
N GLY A 103 -21.76 -4.16 7.88
CA GLY A 103 -23.06 -3.82 8.41
C GLY A 103 -23.03 -3.51 9.90
N PHE A 104 -21.97 -2.82 10.34
CA PHE A 104 -21.83 -2.36 11.72
C PHE A 104 -22.39 -0.93 11.85
N PRO A 105 -23.22 -0.62 12.84
CA PRO A 105 -23.73 0.74 13.06
C PRO A 105 -22.66 1.70 13.62
N SER A 106 -21.56 1.15 14.16
CA SER A 106 -20.44 1.87 14.75
C SER A 106 -19.17 1.00 14.70
N THR A 107 -18.01 1.59 14.97
CA THR A 107 -16.74 0.86 15.13
C THR A 107 -16.57 0.23 16.52
N GLU A 108 -17.40 0.64 17.50
CA GLU A 108 -17.38 0.09 18.86
C GLU A 108 -17.68 -1.42 18.86
N GLY A 109 -16.83 -2.20 19.53
CA GLY A 109 -17.00 -3.65 19.71
C GLY A 109 -16.66 -4.52 18.49
N VAL A 110 -16.41 -3.93 17.31
CA VAL A 110 -16.17 -4.69 16.07
C VAL A 110 -15.00 -5.67 16.24
N CYS A 111 -13.84 -5.19 16.69
CA CYS A 111 -12.63 -6.00 16.87
C CYS A 111 -12.64 -6.90 18.12
N VAL A 112 -13.71 -6.88 18.92
CA VAL A 112 -13.86 -7.72 20.13
C VAL A 112 -14.73 -8.93 19.81
N GLU A 113 -15.92 -8.67 19.26
CA GLU A 113 -16.97 -9.69 19.07
C GLU A 113 -17.76 -9.52 17.77
N GLY A 114 -17.47 -8.49 16.96
CA GLY A 114 -18.26 -8.16 15.77
C GLY A 114 -17.86 -8.93 14.50
N LEU A 115 -16.63 -9.45 14.42
CA LEU A 115 -16.14 -10.14 13.22
C LEU A 115 -16.59 -11.61 13.19
N THR A 116 -17.89 -11.85 13.09
CA THR A 116 -18.53 -13.19 13.10
C THR A 116 -18.94 -13.65 11.69
N GLU A 117 -19.23 -14.95 11.52
CA GLU A 117 -19.70 -15.56 10.25
C GLU A 117 -20.84 -14.77 9.59
N ASN A 118 -21.87 -14.43 10.35
CA ASN A 118 -23.05 -13.70 9.86
C ASN A 118 -22.79 -12.21 9.55
N LYS A 119 -21.57 -11.73 9.77
CA LYS A 119 -21.11 -10.38 9.44
C LYS A 119 -20.21 -10.35 8.23
N VAL A 120 -19.85 -11.50 7.64
CA VAL A 120 -19.10 -11.57 6.39
C VAL A 120 -19.95 -11.00 5.26
N ALA A 121 -19.51 -9.88 4.69
CA ALA A 121 -20.12 -9.21 3.55
C ALA A 121 -19.49 -9.66 2.21
N PHE A 122 -18.22 -10.05 2.24
CA PHE A 122 -17.47 -10.53 1.08
C PHE A 122 -16.30 -11.40 1.53
N CYS A 123 -16.00 -12.47 0.80
CA CYS A 123 -14.82 -13.29 1.03
C CYS A 123 -14.36 -13.93 -0.28
N ASP A 124 -13.07 -13.82 -0.61
CA ASP A 124 -12.45 -14.54 -1.71
C ASP A 124 -11.04 -15.05 -1.33
N SER A 125 -10.89 -16.37 -1.33
CA SER A 125 -9.66 -17.08 -1.01
C SER A 125 -8.68 -17.21 -2.19
N SER A 126 -9.11 -16.82 -3.39
CA SER A 126 -8.42 -17.06 -4.65
C SER A 126 -8.24 -15.78 -5.47
N ALA A 127 -8.34 -14.63 -4.82
CA ALA A 127 -8.15 -13.33 -5.46
C ALA A 127 -6.69 -13.13 -5.88
N ASP A 128 -6.49 -12.76 -7.15
CA ASP A 128 -5.19 -12.50 -7.79
C ASP A 128 -5.19 -11.12 -8.44
N THR A 129 -4.15 -10.32 -8.22
CA THR A 129 -4.07 -8.97 -8.80
C THR A 129 -3.78 -9.00 -10.31
N PRO A 130 -4.43 -8.18 -11.15
CA PRO A 130 -5.45 -7.18 -10.80
C PRO A 130 -6.80 -7.83 -10.45
N TYR A 131 -7.44 -7.33 -9.41
CA TYR A 131 -8.67 -7.91 -8.86
C TYR A 131 -9.70 -6.82 -8.55
N THR A 132 -10.99 -7.13 -8.67
CA THR A 132 -12.08 -6.23 -8.23
C THR A 132 -13.01 -6.97 -7.28
N ALA A 133 -13.02 -6.57 -6.01
CA ALA A 133 -14.00 -7.05 -5.04
C ALA A 133 -15.32 -6.29 -5.23
N ILE A 134 -16.43 -7.00 -5.41
CA ILE A 134 -17.76 -6.43 -5.68
C ILE A 134 -18.75 -6.95 -4.64
N PHE A 135 -19.34 -6.05 -3.85
CA PHE A 135 -20.25 -6.41 -2.76
C PHE A 135 -21.23 -5.27 -2.45
N GLU A 136 -22.33 -5.58 -1.76
CA GLU A 136 -23.34 -4.60 -1.35
C GLU A 136 -23.03 -3.99 0.01
N VAL A 137 -23.33 -2.70 0.15
CA VAL A 137 -23.23 -1.96 1.40
C VAL A 137 -24.53 -1.23 1.73
N THR A 138 -24.70 -0.94 3.01
CA THR A 138 -25.83 -0.16 3.55
C THR A 138 -25.32 1.19 4.06
N GLU A 139 -26.04 2.25 3.69
CA GLU A 139 -25.81 3.61 4.14
C GLU A 139 -25.57 3.71 5.65
N GLY A 140 -24.54 4.48 6.02
CA GLY A 140 -24.17 4.77 7.40
C GLY A 140 -23.46 3.63 8.13
N GLN A 141 -23.34 2.43 7.52
CA GLN A 141 -22.68 1.29 8.16
C GLN A 141 -21.18 1.24 7.86
N TYR A 142 -20.45 0.65 8.80
CA TYR A 142 -19.01 0.41 8.72
C TYR A 142 -18.72 -0.99 8.23
N TYR A 143 -17.58 -1.11 7.55
CA TYR A 143 -17.05 -2.34 6.96
C TYR A 143 -15.57 -2.44 7.25
N TYR A 144 -15.12 -3.60 7.73
CA TYR A 144 -13.73 -3.91 8.03
C TYR A 144 -13.22 -4.92 7.01
N MET A 145 -12.06 -4.63 6.44
CA MET A 145 -11.43 -5.40 5.38
C MET A 145 -10.09 -5.92 5.87
N PHE A 146 -9.87 -7.21 5.67
CA PHE A 146 -8.62 -7.89 5.92
C PHE A 146 -8.06 -8.40 4.59
N ILE A 147 -6.81 -8.03 4.33
CA ILE A 147 -6.09 -8.45 3.13
C ILE A 147 -4.89 -9.28 3.57
N CYS A 148 -4.86 -10.52 3.08
CA CYS A 148 -3.73 -11.43 3.21
C CYS A 148 -2.80 -11.21 2.02
N ASN A 149 -1.57 -10.75 2.28
CA ASN A 149 -0.53 -10.68 1.28
C ASN A 149 0.25 -12.00 1.35
N SER A 150 0.21 -12.79 0.28
CA SER A 150 0.85 -14.10 0.25
C SER A 150 2.38 -13.98 0.35
N MET A 151 2.99 -14.91 1.10
CA MET A 151 4.45 -15.08 1.20
C MET A 151 4.89 -16.40 0.57
N TRP A 152 4.85 -16.52 -0.75
CA TRP A 152 5.32 -17.72 -1.46
C TRP A 152 6.85 -17.85 -1.54
N VAL A 153 7.56 -16.83 -1.04
CA VAL A 153 9.01 -16.70 -1.17
C VAL A 153 9.64 -16.37 0.20
N SER A 154 10.80 -16.94 0.47
CA SER A 154 11.60 -16.69 1.67
C SER A 154 13.00 -16.20 1.26
N PRO A 155 13.41 -14.98 1.62
CA PRO A 155 12.65 -13.98 2.37
C PRO A 155 11.45 -13.41 1.58
N PRO A 156 10.40 -12.88 2.25
CA PRO A 156 9.31 -12.17 1.58
C PRO A 156 9.83 -11.07 0.66
N ILE A 157 9.28 -10.99 -0.54
CA ILE A 157 9.60 -9.91 -1.49
C ILE A 157 8.66 -8.73 -1.22
N PRO A 158 9.17 -7.52 -0.99
CA PRO A 158 8.35 -6.33 -0.88
C PRO A 158 7.68 -5.97 -2.21
N TYR A 159 6.42 -5.55 -2.16
CA TYR A 159 5.70 -4.97 -3.29
C TYR A 159 4.67 -3.95 -2.80
N ILE A 160 4.19 -3.12 -3.72
CA ILE A 160 3.24 -2.05 -3.44
C ILE A 160 1.86 -2.48 -3.91
N MET A 161 0.92 -2.49 -2.98
CA MET A 161 -0.49 -2.67 -3.27
C MET A 161 -1.15 -1.31 -3.48
N TYR A 162 -2.07 -1.24 -4.42
CA TYR A 162 -2.86 -0.05 -4.70
C TYR A 162 -4.34 -0.40 -4.74
N ILE A 163 -5.15 0.35 -3.99
CA ILE A 163 -6.60 0.21 -3.87
C ILE A 163 -7.25 1.49 -4.38
N LYS A 164 -8.32 1.35 -5.15
CA LYS A 164 -9.24 2.46 -5.44
C LYS A 164 -10.66 1.92 -5.60
N GLN A 165 -11.65 2.75 -5.29
CA GLN A 165 -13.01 2.45 -5.72
C GLN A 165 -13.13 2.69 -7.23
N VAL A 166 -13.80 1.79 -7.93
CA VAL A 166 -14.13 1.94 -9.34
C VAL A 166 -15.64 1.86 -9.54
N TYR A 167 -16.14 2.45 -10.62
CA TYR A 167 -17.56 2.49 -10.95
C TYR A 167 -17.84 1.67 -12.21
N GLU A 168 -17.33 0.44 -12.23
CA GLU A 168 -17.56 -0.51 -13.31
C GLU A 168 -18.91 -1.21 -13.07
N SER A 169 -19.81 -1.20 -14.04
CA SER A 169 -21.18 -1.71 -13.84
C SER A 169 -21.22 -3.16 -13.35
N PRO A 170 -21.83 -3.49 -12.20
CA PRO A 170 -22.58 -4.71 -12.12
C PRO A 170 -23.95 -4.49 -12.78
N SER A 171 -24.42 -5.48 -13.50
CA SER A 171 -25.82 -5.56 -13.92
C SER A 171 -26.72 -5.69 -12.68
N GLY A 172 -27.26 -4.59 -12.12
CA GLY A 172 -28.38 -4.74 -11.18
C GLY A 172 -28.68 -3.68 -10.11
N GLY A 173 -27.86 -2.64 -9.88
CA GLY A 173 -28.17 -1.68 -8.79
C GLY A 173 -27.39 -0.36 -8.82
N PRO A 174 -27.74 0.61 -7.94
CA PRO A 174 -26.98 1.85 -7.80
C PRO A 174 -25.60 1.58 -7.17
N PHE A 175 -24.61 2.39 -7.54
CA PHE A 175 -23.32 2.40 -6.86
C PHE A 175 -23.44 3.11 -5.52
N ALA A 176 -22.77 2.56 -4.52
CA ALA A 176 -22.57 3.23 -3.24
C ALA A 176 -21.38 4.18 -3.33
N GLU A 177 -21.47 5.30 -2.61
CA GLU A 177 -20.33 6.18 -2.34
C GLU A 177 -19.78 5.86 -0.95
N LEU A 178 -18.46 6.00 -0.77
CA LEU A 178 -17.81 5.85 0.52
C LEU A 178 -17.65 7.23 1.20
N ASP A 179 -17.79 7.25 2.52
CA ASP A 179 -17.79 8.48 3.32
C ASP A 179 -16.36 8.98 3.55
N CYS A 180 -15.94 9.99 2.78
CA CYS A 180 -14.64 10.67 2.97
C CYS A 180 -14.65 11.74 4.06
N SER A 181 -15.78 11.98 4.74
CA SER A 181 -15.86 13.06 5.73
C SER A 181 -14.87 12.99 6.89
N PRO A 182 -14.47 11.80 7.40
CA PRO A 182 -13.42 11.70 8.41
C PRO A 182 -12.03 12.18 7.94
N LEU A 183 -11.86 12.38 6.64
CA LEU A 183 -10.58 12.64 5.98
C LEU A 183 -10.42 14.08 5.46
N TYR A 184 -11.49 14.88 5.36
CA TYR A 184 -11.47 16.22 4.73
C TYR A 184 -10.48 17.24 5.33
N ASN A 185 -9.96 17.01 6.53
CA ASN A 185 -8.97 17.88 7.16
C ASN A 185 -7.77 17.08 7.70
N GLN A 186 -7.55 15.87 7.19
CA GLN A 186 -6.34 15.14 7.54
C GLN A 186 -5.15 15.78 6.85
N ASP A 187 -4.08 15.99 7.62
CA ASP A 187 -2.79 16.27 7.02
C ASP A 187 -2.44 15.07 6.11
N CYS A 188 -1.77 15.37 5.01
CA CYS A 188 -1.28 14.34 4.11
C CYS A 188 -0.31 13.41 4.85
N ILE A 189 -0.29 12.15 4.41
CA ILE A 189 0.48 11.09 5.05
C ILE A 189 1.39 10.48 4.01
N PHE A 190 2.69 10.46 4.24
CA PHE A 190 3.60 9.61 3.46
C PHE A 190 3.51 8.18 3.98
N ASN A 191 2.99 7.27 3.17
CA ASN A 191 2.84 5.88 3.55
C ASN A 191 4.20 5.19 3.51
N PHE A 192 4.99 5.43 2.45
CA PHE A 192 6.32 4.85 2.26
C PHE A 192 7.12 5.59 1.17
N ILE A 193 8.45 5.40 1.20
CA ILE A 193 9.35 5.66 0.07
C ILE A 193 10.10 4.34 -0.21
N TYR A 194 10.04 3.87 -1.45
CA TYR A 194 10.69 2.65 -1.92
C TYR A 194 11.74 2.98 -2.99
N PRO A 195 12.99 3.27 -2.59
CA PRO A 195 14.06 3.63 -3.52
C PRO A 195 14.71 2.40 -4.16
N ASP A 196 15.07 2.50 -5.44
CA ASP A 196 15.91 1.56 -6.17
C ASP A 196 17.13 2.29 -6.74
N THR A 197 18.32 1.89 -6.30
CA THR A 197 19.58 2.56 -6.58
C THR A 197 20.30 1.83 -7.72
N SER A 198 20.67 2.55 -8.77
CA SER A 198 21.46 1.98 -9.86
C SER A 198 22.90 1.67 -9.41
N GLU A 199 23.59 0.83 -10.19
CA GLU A 199 25.04 0.73 -10.07
C GLU A 199 25.71 2.06 -10.45
N CYS A 200 26.90 2.30 -9.90
CA CYS A 200 27.74 3.43 -10.29
C CYS A 200 28.26 3.26 -11.72
N ASN A 201 27.98 4.24 -12.59
CA ASN A 201 28.52 4.26 -13.95
C ASN A 201 29.98 4.77 -13.93
N PRO A 202 30.98 3.95 -14.29
CA PRO A 202 32.38 4.35 -14.22
C PRO A 202 32.78 5.41 -15.25
N SER A 203 31.96 5.65 -16.28
CA SER A 203 32.25 6.64 -17.33
C SER A 203 31.87 8.06 -16.91
N THR A 204 30.76 8.20 -16.17
CA THR A 204 30.25 9.49 -15.68
C THR A 204 30.58 9.72 -14.20
N ASN A 205 30.98 8.67 -13.48
CA ASN A 205 31.17 8.66 -12.03
C ASN A 205 29.90 9.08 -11.27
N THR A 206 28.74 8.69 -11.80
CA THR A 206 27.42 8.97 -11.23
C THR A 206 26.56 7.71 -11.16
N PHE A 207 25.57 7.72 -10.28
CA PHE A 207 24.48 6.75 -10.20
C PHE A 207 23.14 7.51 -10.07
N SER A 208 22.03 6.78 -10.15
CA SER A 208 20.68 7.32 -9.95
C SER A 208 19.94 6.60 -8.83
N ILE A 209 19.06 7.30 -8.13
CA ILE A 209 18.06 6.69 -7.24
C ILE A 209 16.70 6.89 -7.90
N SER A 210 16.09 5.78 -8.30
CA SER A 210 14.69 5.74 -8.77
C SER A 210 13.80 5.15 -7.70
N GLY A 211 12.50 5.02 -7.93
CA GLY A 211 11.64 4.27 -7.03
C GLY A 211 10.18 4.70 -7.05
N TYR A 212 9.47 4.32 -6.00
CA TYR A 212 8.08 4.69 -5.76
C TYR A 212 7.92 5.45 -4.45
N ILE A 213 7.00 6.40 -4.43
CA ILE A 213 6.55 7.11 -3.24
C ILE A 213 5.03 7.03 -3.12
N GLY A 214 4.56 6.49 -2.01
CA GLY A 214 3.14 6.33 -1.71
C GLY A 214 2.71 7.27 -0.61
N TYR A 215 1.53 7.85 -0.76
CA TYR A 215 0.98 8.83 0.17
C TYR A 215 -0.55 8.82 0.13
N ALA A 216 -1.17 9.41 1.14
CA ALA A 216 -2.61 9.64 1.24
C ALA A 216 -2.90 11.12 1.49
N TYR A 217 -4.06 11.56 1.02
CA TYR A 217 -4.58 12.94 1.17
C TYR A 217 -3.61 14.02 0.68
N PRO A 218 -3.01 13.88 -0.53
CA PRO A 218 -2.11 14.90 -1.04
C PRO A 218 -2.84 16.25 -1.23
N PRO A 219 -2.13 17.39 -1.14
CA PRO A 219 -2.71 18.69 -1.50
C PRO A 219 -3.07 18.74 -2.99
N ASP A 220 -4.12 19.48 -3.35
CA ASP A 220 -4.55 19.62 -4.76
C ASP A 220 -3.57 20.45 -5.62
N GLU A 221 -2.71 21.24 -4.98
CA GLU A 221 -1.76 22.15 -5.60
C GLU A 221 -0.32 21.90 -5.08
N GLY A 222 0.62 22.70 -5.58
CA GLY A 222 2.03 22.59 -5.21
C GLY A 222 2.78 21.52 -6.01
N GLU A 223 3.88 21.05 -5.43
CA GLU A 223 4.79 20.07 -6.02
C GLU A 223 5.23 19.11 -4.91
N LEU A 224 5.38 17.83 -5.24
CA LEU A 224 6.03 16.86 -4.36
C LEU A 224 7.53 16.84 -4.70
N ILE A 225 8.36 17.17 -3.71
CA ILE A 225 9.81 17.15 -3.86
C ILE A 225 10.35 15.91 -3.16
N ILE A 226 11.21 15.16 -3.86
CA ILE A 226 12.00 14.08 -3.28
C ILE A 226 13.46 14.48 -3.39
N LYS A 227 14.16 14.50 -2.26
CA LYS A 227 15.54 15.00 -2.17
C LYS A 227 16.48 13.95 -1.62
N ASP A 228 17.59 13.77 -2.31
CA ASP A 228 18.76 13.12 -1.75
C ASP A 228 19.53 14.11 -0.87
N LEU A 229 19.62 13.82 0.43
CA LEU A 229 20.18 14.75 1.40
C LEU A 229 21.70 14.99 1.21
N PRO A 230 22.54 13.96 0.98
CA PRO A 230 23.97 14.18 0.76
C PRO A 230 24.30 14.98 -0.50
N SER A 231 23.70 14.66 -1.65
CA SER A 231 24.01 15.37 -2.91
C SER A 231 23.23 16.68 -3.08
N ASN A 232 22.14 16.86 -2.33
CA ASN A 232 21.14 17.91 -2.52
C ASN A 232 20.37 17.86 -3.86
N LEU A 233 20.54 16.80 -4.65
CA LEU A 233 19.78 16.60 -5.89
C LEU A 233 18.34 16.20 -5.56
N THR A 234 17.42 16.58 -6.45
CA THR A 234 15.98 16.43 -6.23
C THR A 234 15.27 15.96 -7.48
N ASP A 235 14.21 15.19 -7.29
CA ASP A 235 13.13 15.03 -8.25
C ASP A 235 11.92 15.89 -7.83
N THR A 236 11.12 16.32 -8.80
CA THR A 236 9.96 17.19 -8.61
C THR A 236 8.77 16.67 -9.38
N ILE A 237 7.74 16.27 -8.66
CA ILE A 237 6.52 15.69 -9.20
C ILE A 237 5.39 16.73 -9.07
N LYS A 238 4.69 16.95 -10.18
CA LYS A 238 3.59 17.92 -10.27
C LYS A 238 2.24 17.20 -10.17
N PRO A 239 1.18 17.88 -9.69
CA PRO A 239 -0.17 17.34 -9.69
C PRO A 239 -0.66 17.03 -11.13
N PRO A 240 -1.66 16.14 -11.31
CA PRO A 240 -2.46 15.51 -10.25
C PRO A 240 -1.72 14.41 -9.50
N PHE A 241 -1.94 14.33 -8.20
CA PHE A 241 -1.35 13.32 -7.33
C PHE A 241 -2.29 12.12 -7.21
N GLU A 242 -1.83 10.94 -7.62
CA GLU A 242 -2.66 9.73 -7.71
C GLU A 242 -2.46 8.76 -6.52
N GLY A 243 -1.96 9.24 -5.38
CA GLY A 243 -1.67 8.42 -4.19
C GLY A 243 -0.43 7.50 -4.31
N LEU A 244 0.17 7.45 -5.49
CA LEU A 244 1.42 6.77 -5.80
C LEU A 244 2.09 7.44 -7.01
N ASN A 245 3.38 7.74 -6.90
CA ASN A 245 4.18 8.14 -8.07
C ASN A 245 5.52 7.44 -8.09
N THR A 246 6.10 7.35 -9.30
CA THR A 246 7.51 7.06 -9.47
C THR A 246 8.35 8.33 -9.30
N PHE A 247 9.59 8.20 -8.83
CA PHE A 247 10.57 9.28 -8.80
C PHE A 247 11.91 8.84 -9.40
N LEU A 248 12.72 9.80 -9.84
CA LEU A 248 14.07 9.59 -10.37
C LEU A 248 14.99 10.79 -10.04
N ILE A 249 16.02 10.54 -9.22
CA ILE A 249 17.12 11.47 -8.95
C ILE A 249 18.35 10.96 -9.70
N GLU A 250 18.76 11.67 -10.76
CA GLU A 250 19.91 11.32 -11.60
C GLU A 250 21.18 12.06 -11.15
N ASP A 251 22.32 11.69 -11.75
CA ASP A 251 23.60 12.37 -11.63
C ASP A 251 24.16 12.48 -10.20
N ILE A 252 23.80 11.54 -9.32
CA ILE A 252 24.33 11.47 -7.95
C ILE A 252 25.78 10.99 -8.00
N PRO A 253 26.76 11.73 -7.43
CA PRO A 253 28.16 11.33 -7.45
C PRO A 253 28.42 10.00 -6.75
N CYS A 254 29.23 9.14 -7.33
CA CYS A 254 29.69 7.91 -6.67
C CYS A 254 30.72 8.24 -5.56
N ASP A 255 30.23 8.61 -4.38
CA ASP A 255 31.05 9.09 -3.26
C ASP A 255 31.29 8.05 -2.15
N GLY A 256 30.67 6.87 -2.28
CA GLY A 256 30.77 5.78 -1.31
C GLY A 256 30.03 6.06 0.02
N GLN A 257 29.20 7.10 0.08
CA GLN A 257 28.42 7.45 1.26
C GLN A 257 27.07 6.73 1.27
N LYS A 258 26.43 6.71 2.44
CA LYS A 258 25.05 6.26 2.56
C LYS A 258 24.12 7.43 2.27
N HIS A 259 23.23 7.22 1.31
CA HIS A 259 22.22 8.19 0.90
C HIS A 259 20.92 8.04 1.69
N TYR A 260 20.28 9.17 1.97
CA TYR A 260 19.02 9.25 2.69
C TYR A 260 18.10 10.21 1.95
N LEU A 261 16.86 9.79 1.76
CA LEU A 261 15.84 10.58 1.08
C LEU A 261 14.97 11.34 2.07
N SER A 262 14.54 12.54 1.68
CA SER A 262 13.46 13.30 2.31
C SER A 262 12.42 13.63 1.23
N ALA A 263 11.14 13.61 1.59
CA ALA A 263 10.06 13.98 0.68
C ALA A 263 9.08 14.93 1.36
N TRP A 264 8.59 15.93 0.64
CA TRP A 264 7.61 16.88 1.17
C TRP A 264 6.78 17.47 0.03
N PHE A 265 5.55 17.90 0.37
CA PHE A 265 4.75 18.70 -0.55
C PHE A 265 5.04 20.19 -0.30
N THR A 266 5.13 20.99 -1.37
CA THR A 266 5.34 22.44 -1.27
C THR A 266 4.06 23.21 -0.90
N ALA A 267 2.90 22.57 -1.04
CA ALA A 267 1.63 23.03 -0.51
C ALA A 267 1.16 22.09 0.62
N GLY A 268 0.30 22.60 1.51
CA GLY A 268 -0.16 21.85 2.68
C GLY A 268 0.92 21.64 3.76
N ASN A 269 0.60 20.81 4.75
CA ASN A 269 1.51 20.40 5.81
C ASN A 269 1.93 18.92 5.63
N CYS A 270 2.92 18.66 4.76
CA CYS A 270 3.55 17.34 4.61
C CYS A 270 5.06 17.47 4.54
N SER A 271 5.78 16.67 5.32
CA SER A 271 7.24 16.48 5.20
C SER A 271 7.69 15.17 5.81
#